data_AF-A0A0W1CP26-F1
#
_entry.id   AF-A0A0W1CP26-F1
#
_cell.length_a   1.000
_cell.length_b   1.000
_cell.length_c   1.000
_cell.angle_alpha   90.00
_cell.angle_beta   90.00
_cell.angle_gamma   90.00
#
_symmetry.space_group_name_H-M   'P 1'
#
loop_
_entity.id
_entity.type
_entity.pdbx_description
1 polymer ?
#
loop_
_entity_poly.entity_id
_entity_poly.type
_entity_poly.pdbx_seq_one_letter_code
_entity_poly.pdbx_strand_id
1 'polypeptide(L)'
;MADRASAMIRIGGTISRNLIPALLEAIECDGGKADWEGNSIEFSHIADGHILEVCAYELIGGQFECVEAFCCNHGIAFVRRSDACSGAFGPERAVHTGDRAPRHYEVNDADQIVLNQRELNDLGSIAAANAWFQAGDFALPPLSIGTRESPSLCRENGDG
;
A
#
# COMPACT_ATOMS: atom_id res chain seq x y z
N MET A 1 12.53 -23.14 -4.34
CA MET A 1 11.42 -22.69 -3.48
C MET A 1 11.32 -21.20 -3.69
N ALA A 2 10.12 -20.65 -3.87
CA ALA A 2 9.99 -19.19 -3.87
C ALA A 2 10.18 -18.71 -2.43
N ASP A 3 10.97 -17.66 -2.24
CA ASP A 3 11.17 -17.04 -0.93
C ASP A 3 9.86 -16.35 -0.55
N ARG A 4 9.20 -16.89 0.48
CA ARG A 4 7.86 -16.48 0.90
C ARG A 4 7.88 -15.91 2.30
N ALA A 5 7.02 -14.94 2.55
CA ALA A 5 6.84 -14.31 3.85
C ALA A 5 5.37 -13.93 4.06
N SER A 6 5.00 -13.77 5.32
CA SER A 6 3.72 -13.15 5.69
C SER A 6 3.80 -11.65 5.50
N ALA A 7 2.68 -11.02 5.17
CA ALA A 7 2.60 -9.57 5.09
C ALA A 7 1.22 -9.05 5.50
N MET A 8 1.24 -7.78 5.89
CA MET A 8 0.08 -6.97 6.19
C MET A 8 0.06 -5.77 5.24
N ILE A 9 -1.05 -5.50 4.57
CA ILE A 9 -1.23 -4.28 3.79
C ILE A 9 -2.39 -3.45 4.34
N ARG A 10 -2.11 -2.16 4.53
CA ARG A 10 -3.10 -1.15 4.93
C ARG A 10 -3.41 -0.28 3.73
N ILE A 11 -4.69 -0.10 3.41
CA ILE A 11 -5.17 0.59 2.21
C ILE A 11 -6.06 1.76 2.62
N GLY A 12 -5.85 2.91 1.98
CA GLY A 12 -6.50 4.16 2.33
C GLY A 12 -6.56 5.15 1.17
N GLY A 13 -7.16 6.31 1.42
CA GLY A 13 -7.37 7.36 0.42
C GLY A 13 -8.66 7.19 -0.38
N THR A 14 -8.73 7.83 -1.54
CA THR A 14 -9.98 7.89 -2.31
C THR A 14 -10.16 6.65 -3.18
N ILE A 15 -11.29 5.97 -3.04
CA ILE A 15 -11.71 4.87 -3.90
C ILE A 15 -13.11 5.12 -4.43
N SER A 16 -13.33 4.80 -5.71
CA SER A 16 -14.67 4.87 -6.29
C SER A 16 -15.46 3.60 -5.91
N ARG A 17 -16.73 3.75 -5.51
CA ARG A 17 -17.56 2.62 -5.05
C ARG A 17 -17.66 1.48 -6.08
N ASN A 18 -17.60 1.78 -7.37
CA ASN A 18 -17.62 0.80 -8.46
C ASN A 18 -16.32 -0.02 -8.60
N LEU A 19 -15.22 0.42 -7.98
CA LEU A 19 -13.94 -0.29 -7.98
C LEU A 19 -13.83 -1.27 -6.81
N ILE A 20 -14.72 -1.21 -5.83
CA ILE A 20 -14.69 -2.08 -4.65
C ILE A 20 -14.75 -3.57 -5.02
N PRO A 21 -15.61 -4.03 -5.94
CA PRO A 21 -15.61 -5.44 -6.34
C PRO A 21 -14.25 -5.90 -6.90
N ALA A 22 -13.61 -5.09 -7.74
CA ALA A 22 -12.30 -5.41 -8.30
C ALA A 22 -11.18 -5.39 -7.24
N LEU A 23 -11.29 -4.53 -6.22
CA LEU A 23 -10.38 -4.57 -5.07
C LEU A 23 -10.53 -5.89 -4.30
N LEU A 24 -11.76 -6.35 -4.07
CA LEU A 24 -12.01 -7.62 -3.39
C LEU A 24 -11.45 -8.81 -4.17
N GLU A 25 -11.61 -8.83 -5.50
CA GLU A 25 -11.00 -9.84 -6.37
C GLU A 25 -9.47 -9.82 -6.30
N ALA A 26 -8.86 -8.63 -6.27
CA ALA A 26 -7.41 -8.50 -6.11
C ALA A 26 -6.93 -9.02 -4.76
N ILE A 27 -7.68 -8.75 -3.68
CA ILE A 27 -7.40 -9.27 -2.34
C ILE A 27 -7.49 -10.80 -2.32
N GLU A 28 -8.54 -11.37 -2.94
CA GLU A 28 -8.72 -12.81 -3.01
C GLU A 28 -7.62 -13.50 -3.84
N CYS A 29 -7.18 -12.87 -4.94
CA CYS A 29 -6.04 -13.34 -5.74
C CYS A 29 -4.77 -13.54 -4.90
N ASP A 30 -4.48 -12.61 -3.98
CA ASP A 30 -3.33 -12.70 -3.08
C ASP A 30 -3.62 -13.54 -1.81
N GLY A 31 -4.82 -14.11 -1.67
CA GLY A 31 -5.22 -14.88 -0.49
C GLY A 31 -5.43 -14.04 0.77
N GLY A 32 -5.74 -12.75 0.62
CA GLY A 32 -5.89 -11.79 1.70
C GLY A 32 -7.12 -12.03 2.60
N LYS A 33 -6.94 -11.74 3.89
CA LYS A 33 -7.90 -11.97 4.99
C LYS A 33 -8.06 -10.73 5.87
N ALA A 34 -9.18 -10.63 6.57
CA ALA A 34 -9.50 -9.53 7.50
C ALA A 34 -8.54 -9.45 8.69
N ASP A 35 -8.02 -10.59 9.11
CA ASP A 35 -7.00 -10.72 10.14
C ASP A 35 -6.23 -12.05 9.93
N TRP A 36 -5.24 -12.31 10.78
CA TRP A 36 -4.38 -13.50 10.71
C TRP A 36 -5.14 -14.83 10.87
N GLU A 37 -6.23 -14.86 11.65
CA GLU A 37 -7.09 -16.02 11.85
C GLU A 37 -8.42 -15.90 11.04
N GLY A 38 -8.56 -14.82 10.28
CA GLY A 38 -9.82 -14.30 9.81
C GLY A 38 -10.33 -14.93 8.51
N ASN A 39 -11.57 -14.53 8.19
CA ASN A 39 -12.22 -14.87 6.93
C ASN A 39 -11.76 -13.95 5.80
N SER A 40 -12.17 -14.28 4.57
CA SER A 40 -11.98 -13.43 3.40
C SER A 40 -12.56 -12.02 3.64
N ILE A 41 -11.95 -11.03 3.01
CA ILE A 41 -12.48 -9.65 3.05
C ILE A 41 -13.82 -9.61 2.31
N GLU A 42 -14.82 -9.04 2.97
CA GLU A 42 -16.13 -8.75 2.38
C GLU A 42 -16.35 -7.24 2.22
N PHE A 43 -17.31 -6.85 1.39
CA PHE A 43 -17.67 -5.46 1.12
C PHE A 43 -17.93 -4.64 2.39
N SER A 44 -18.47 -5.25 3.44
CA SER A 44 -18.76 -4.63 4.75
C SER A 44 -17.51 -4.15 5.49
N HIS A 45 -16.34 -4.71 5.20
CA HIS A 45 -15.05 -4.29 5.77
C HIS A 45 -14.53 -2.99 5.13
N ILE A 46 -15.09 -2.58 3.99
CA ILE A 46 -14.68 -1.41 3.24
C ILE A 46 -15.63 -0.27 3.58
N ALA A 47 -15.26 0.52 4.59
CA ALA A 47 -16.07 1.58 5.14
C ALA A 47 -15.40 2.96 4.95
N ASP A 48 -16.24 3.97 4.71
CA ASP A 48 -15.82 5.36 4.67
C ASP A 48 -15.22 5.79 6.03
N GLY A 49 -14.17 6.59 6.00
CA GLY A 49 -13.45 7.05 7.20
C GLY A 49 -12.58 5.99 7.90
N HIS A 50 -12.42 4.79 7.34
CA HIS A 50 -11.62 3.71 7.93
C HIS A 50 -10.43 3.32 7.05
N ILE A 51 -9.39 2.76 7.65
CA ILE A 51 -8.29 2.13 6.91
C ILE A 51 -8.65 0.66 6.74
N LEU A 52 -8.60 0.15 5.51
CA LEU A 52 -8.73 -1.29 5.28
C LEU A 52 -7.40 -1.96 5.61
N GLU A 53 -7.45 -3.03 6.40
CA GLU A 53 -6.30 -3.82 6.78
C GLU A 53 -6.48 -5.25 6.26
N VAL A 54 -5.44 -5.81 5.65
CA VAL A 54 -5.48 -7.13 5.00
C VAL A 54 -4.20 -7.91 5.31
N CYS A 55 -4.38 -9.12 5.85
CA CYS A 55 -3.30 -10.06 6.15
C CYS A 55 -3.21 -11.15 5.07
N ALA A 56 -2.00 -11.61 4.75
CA ALA A 56 -1.81 -12.83 3.96
C ALA A 56 -0.55 -13.58 4.38
N TYR A 57 -0.59 -14.89 4.18
CA TYR A 57 0.53 -15.80 4.43
C TYR A 57 1.16 -16.23 3.11
N GLU A 58 2.42 -16.66 3.19
CA GLU A 58 3.10 -17.34 2.08
C GLU A 58 3.16 -16.52 0.78
N LEU A 59 3.21 -15.19 0.87
CA LEU A 59 3.33 -14.31 -0.28
C LEU A 59 4.75 -14.36 -0.85
N ILE A 60 4.88 -14.47 -2.18
CA ILE A 60 6.19 -14.46 -2.85
C ILE A 60 6.82 -13.09 -2.64
N GLY A 61 8.04 -13.06 -2.09
CA GLY A 61 8.72 -11.81 -1.72
C GLY A 61 8.01 -11.02 -0.62
N GLY A 62 7.00 -11.60 0.04
CA GLY A 62 6.15 -10.89 0.99
C GLY A 62 5.26 -9.82 0.36
N GLN A 63 4.93 -9.90 -0.93
CA GLN A 63 4.20 -8.86 -1.65
C GLN A 63 2.77 -9.29 -2.00
N PHE A 64 1.84 -8.34 -1.95
CA PHE A 64 0.48 -8.51 -2.46
C PHE A 64 0.47 -8.10 -3.93
N GLU A 65 0.88 -9.00 -4.83
CA GLU A 65 1.08 -8.68 -6.25
C GLU A 65 -0.18 -8.10 -6.90
N CYS A 66 -1.33 -8.77 -6.70
CA CYS A 66 -2.61 -8.35 -7.25
C CYS A 66 -3.11 -7.04 -6.61
N VAL A 67 -3.07 -6.92 -5.28
CA VAL A 67 -3.57 -5.73 -4.57
C VAL A 67 -2.69 -4.50 -4.79
N GLU A 68 -1.36 -4.64 -4.75
CA GLU A 68 -0.44 -3.53 -4.98
C GLU A 68 -0.55 -3.01 -6.41
N ALA A 69 -0.64 -3.90 -7.40
CA ALA A 69 -0.87 -3.52 -8.79
C ALA A 69 -2.20 -2.78 -8.96
N PHE A 70 -3.27 -3.29 -8.36
CA PHE A 70 -4.59 -2.63 -8.36
C PHE A 70 -4.49 -1.22 -7.76
N CYS A 71 -3.88 -1.09 -6.58
CA CYS A 71 -3.75 0.20 -5.92
C CYS A 71 -2.94 1.19 -6.75
N CYS A 72 -1.81 0.76 -7.32
CA CYS A 72 -0.98 1.59 -8.20
C CYS A 72 -1.74 2.06 -9.45
N ASN A 73 -2.51 1.16 -10.09
CA ASN A 73 -3.25 1.46 -11.31
C ASN A 73 -4.40 2.46 -11.07
N HIS A 74 -4.95 2.49 -9.86
CA HIS A 74 -6.07 3.35 -9.50
C HIS A 74 -5.68 4.55 -8.63
N GLY A 75 -4.39 4.68 -8.28
CA GLY A 75 -3.87 5.75 -7.43
C GLY A 75 -4.39 5.70 -5.99
N ILE A 76 -4.61 4.50 -5.47
CA ILE A 76 -5.11 4.26 -4.11
C ILE A 76 -3.89 4.07 -3.20
N ALA A 77 -3.80 4.84 -2.12
CA ALA A 77 -2.64 4.77 -1.25
C ALA A 77 -2.60 3.46 -0.44
N PHE A 78 -1.40 2.95 -0.18
CA PHE A 78 -1.22 1.82 0.72
C PHE A 78 0.12 1.88 1.48
N VAL A 79 0.17 1.18 2.60
CA VAL A 79 1.39 0.83 3.33
C VAL A 79 1.40 -0.67 3.59
N ARG A 80 2.37 -1.38 3.02
CA ARG A 80 2.60 -2.81 3.27
C ARG A 80 3.75 -2.98 4.25
N ARG A 81 3.63 -3.97 5.14
CA ARG A 81 4.68 -4.50 5.99
C ARG A 81 4.84 -5.98 5.72
N SER A 82 6.06 -6.41 5.49
CA SER A 82 6.38 -7.80 5.20
C SER A 82 7.39 -8.30 6.20
N ASP A 83 7.17 -9.52 6.68
CA ASP A 83 8.12 -10.21 7.54
C ASP A 83 9.37 -10.60 6.75
N ALA A 84 10.45 -10.89 7.48
CA ALA A 84 11.68 -11.39 6.89
C ALA A 84 11.52 -12.84 6.39
N CYS A 85 12.23 -13.17 5.32
CA CYS A 85 12.48 -14.55 4.91
C CYS A 85 13.96 -14.87 5.12
N SER A 86 14.26 -15.59 6.20
CA SER A 86 15.63 -15.89 6.63
C SER A 86 16.49 -16.45 5.48
N GLY A 87 17.57 -15.74 5.15
CA GLY A 87 18.49 -16.12 4.08
C GLY A 87 18.14 -15.62 2.68
N ALA A 88 16.98 -14.97 2.51
CA ALA A 88 16.54 -14.38 1.25
C ALA A 88 16.40 -12.85 1.34
N PHE A 89 15.59 -12.35 2.29
CA PHE A 89 15.36 -10.92 2.48
C PHE A 89 14.98 -10.58 3.92
N GLY A 90 15.32 -9.35 4.35
CA GLY A 90 14.91 -8.79 5.64
C GLY A 90 13.47 -8.29 5.64
N PRO A 91 12.93 -7.86 6.79
CA PRO A 91 11.59 -7.30 6.84
C PRO A 91 11.57 -5.96 6.11
N GLU A 92 10.46 -5.66 5.45
CA GLU A 92 10.33 -4.53 4.53
C GLU A 92 9.02 -3.77 4.80
N ARG A 93 9.07 -2.45 4.63
CA ARG A 93 7.89 -1.61 4.45
C ARG A 93 7.85 -1.05 3.03
N ALA A 94 6.71 -1.21 2.35
CA ALA A 94 6.45 -0.53 1.08
C ALA A 94 5.37 0.55 1.27
N VAL A 95 5.61 1.74 0.73
CA VAL A 95 4.69 2.89 0.83
C VAL A 95 4.35 3.39 -0.57
N HIS A 96 3.07 3.47 -0.86
CA HIS A 96 2.52 4.09 -2.06
C HIS A 96 1.56 5.21 -1.69
N THR A 97 1.83 6.42 -2.20
CA THR A 97 1.08 7.63 -1.88
C THR A 97 -0.08 7.92 -2.85
N GLY A 98 -0.30 7.06 -3.86
CA GLY A 98 -1.35 7.21 -4.86
C GLY A 98 -0.94 7.90 -6.17
N ASP A 99 0.24 8.53 -6.22
CA ASP A 99 0.71 9.32 -7.37
C ASP A 99 2.01 8.81 -8.01
N ARG A 100 2.78 7.98 -7.30
CA ARG A 100 4.12 7.52 -7.69
C ARG A 100 4.29 6.04 -7.45
N ALA A 101 5.26 5.40 -8.11
CA ALA A 101 5.62 4.02 -7.79
C ALA A 101 5.88 3.83 -6.29
N PRO A 102 5.54 2.66 -5.71
CA PRO A 102 5.82 2.36 -4.31
C PRO A 102 7.30 2.54 -3.99
N ARG A 103 7.59 3.09 -2.80
CA ARG A 103 8.94 3.13 -2.24
C ARG A 103 9.09 2.07 -1.18
N HIS A 104 10.23 1.40 -1.19
CA HIS A 104 10.56 0.31 -0.29
C HIS A 104 11.58 0.79 0.75
N TYR A 105 11.40 0.36 1.99
CA TYR A 105 12.20 0.72 3.14
C TYR A 105 12.57 -0.56 3.89
N GLU A 106 13.86 -0.75 4.15
CA GLU A 106 14.31 -1.76 5.10
C GLU A 106 13.83 -1.36 6.50
N VAL A 107 13.32 -2.33 7.26
CA VAL A 107 12.94 -2.14 8.66
C VAL A 107 13.67 -3.14 9.55
N ASN A 108 13.69 -2.88 10.86
CA ASN A 108 14.11 -3.87 11.86
C ASN A 108 12.90 -4.69 12.36
N ASP A 109 13.14 -5.64 13.26
CA ASP A 109 12.09 -6.48 13.86
C ASP A 109 11.04 -5.70 14.67
N ALA A 110 11.33 -4.44 15.03
CA ALA A 110 10.39 -3.54 15.70
C ALA A 110 9.63 -2.63 14.70
N ASP A 111 9.72 -2.92 13.40
CA ASP A 111 9.11 -2.14 12.31
C ASP A 111 9.56 -0.65 12.32
N GLN A 112 10.82 -0.42 12.67
CA GLN A 112 11.46 0.89 12.53
C GLN A 112 12.29 0.90 11.27
N ILE A 113 12.12 1.94 10.45
CA ILE A 113 12.92 2.13 9.23
C ILE A 113 14.38 2.28 9.61
N VAL A 114 15.25 1.57 8.90
CA VAL A 114 16.69 1.62 9.08
C VAL A 114 17.37 2.16 7.82
N LEU A 115 18.54 2.73 8.01
CA LEU A 115 19.45 3.14 6.96
C LEU A 115 20.85 2.65 7.32
N ASN A 116 21.55 2.07 6.36
CA ASN A 116 22.97 1.80 6.48
C ASN A 116 23.79 3.05 6.12
N GLN A 117 25.09 3.01 6.43
CA GLN A 117 25.98 4.17 6.22
C GLN A 117 26.07 4.57 4.74
N ARG A 118 25.99 3.62 3.81
CA ARG A 118 26.04 3.90 2.38
C ARG A 118 24.80 4.67 1.94
N GLU A 119 23.62 4.22 2.34
CA GLU A 119 22.36 4.90 2.01
C GLU A 119 22.30 6.31 2.62
N LEU A 120 22.78 6.47 3.87
CA LEU A 120 22.88 7.80 4.48
C LEU A 120 23.81 8.74 3.70
N ASN A 121 24.94 8.22 3.20
CA ASN A 121 25.86 8.99 2.36
C ASN A 121 25.24 9.31 0.99
N ASP A 122 24.50 8.38 0.40
CA ASP A 122 23.82 8.57 -0.88
C ASP A 122 22.70 9.63 -0.78
N LEU A 123 22.03 9.72 0.38
CA LEU A 123 21.09 10.81 0.70
C LEU A 123 21.78 12.18 0.88
N GLY A 124 23.08 12.18 1.20
CA GLY A 124 23.96 13.36 1.19
C GLY A 124 23.72 14.39 2.30
N SER A 125 22.67 14.25 3.13
CA SER A 125 22.42 15.15 4.25
C SER A 125 21.47 14.53 5.29
N ILE A 126 21.58 15.02 6.53
CA ILE A 126 20.65 14.67 7.61
C ILE A 126 19.22 15.13 7.30
N ALA A 127 19.05 16.27 6.61
CA ALA A 127 17.74 16.74 6.18
C ALA A 127 17.07 15.77 5.19
N ALA A 128 17.83 15.24 4.24
CA ALA A 128 17.34 14.21 3.32
C ALA A 128 17.03 12.89 4.03
N ALA A 129 17.84 12.49 5.01
CA ALA A 129 17.57 11.33 5.86
C ALA A 129 16.27 11.50 6.67
N ASN A 130 16.03 12.66 7.26
CA ASN A 130 14.77 12.93 7.96
C ASN A 130 13.57 12.87 7.01
N ALA A 131 13.69 13.42 5.79
CA ALA A 131 12.65 13.33 4.77
C ALA A 131 12.41 11.87 4.32
N TRP A 132 13.46 11.04 4.27
CA TRP A 132 13.35 9.61 3.99
C TRP A 132 12.54 8.89 5.07
N PHE A 133 12.85 9.10 6.35
CA PHE A 133 12.08 8.52 7.46
C PHE A 133 10.63 9.00 7.45
N GLN A 134 10.38 10.30 7.27
CA GLN A 134 9.02 10.85 7.17
C GLN A 134 8.21 10.26 6.02
N ALA A 135 8.86 10.00 4.87
CA ALA A 135 8.20 9.38 3.74
C ALA A 135 7.85 7.90 3.99
N GLY A 136 8.65 7.19 4.78
CA GLY A 136 8.35 5.81 5.17
C GLY A 136 7.38 5.68 6.36
N ASP A 137 7.29 6.71 7.22
CA ASP A 137 6.26 6.86 8.26
C ASP A 137 5.00 7.56 7.75
N PHE A 138 4.70 7.37 6.46
CA PHE A 138 3.54 7.96 5.81
C PHE A 138 2.25 7.63 6.56
N ALA A 139 1.59 8.69 7.07
CA ALA A 139 0.29 8.58 7.71
C ALA A 139 -0.78 8.35 6.63
N LEU A 140 -1.14 7.08 6.44
CA LEU A 140 -2.11 6.66 5.44
C LEU A 140 -3.47 7.36 5.69
N PRO A 141 -4.03 8.09 4.72
CA PRO A 141 -5.34 8.74 4.88
C PRO A 141 -6.44 7.67 4.96
N PRO A 142 -7.50 7.86 5.77
CA PRO A 142 -8.65 6.98 5.78
C PRO A 142 -9.29 6.82 4.40
N LEU A 143 -9.99 5.71 4.17
CA LEU A 143 -10.75 5.52 2.94
C LEU A 143 -11.82 6.61 2.81
N SER A 144 -11.95 7.14 1.60
CA SER A 144 -13.03 8.03 1.20
C SER A 144 -13.74 7.41 0.01
N ILE A 145 -14.97 6.95 0.22
CA ILE A 145 -15.73 6.21 -0.80
C ILE A 145 -16.58 7.21 -1.59
N GLY A 146 -16.07 7.62 -2.76
CA GLY A 146 -16.74 8.56 -3.64
C GLY A 146 -17.43 7.89 -4.83
N THR A 147 -18.28 8.66 -5.50
CA THR A 147 -18.51 8.48 -6.94
C THR A 147 -17.54 9.41 -7.63
N ARG A 148 -16.47 8.90 -8.24
CA ARG A 148 -15.66 9.75 -9.11
C ARG A 148 -16.49 10.02 -10.35
N GLU A 149 -17.28 11.10 -10.33
CA GLU A 149 -17.72 11.72 -11.57
C GLU A 149 -16.43 12.15 -12.27
N SER A 150 -16.17 11.56 -13.44
CA SER A 150 -15.11 12.00 -14.34
C SER A 150 -15.12 13.53 -14.38
N PRO A 151 -13.97 14.23 -14.30
CA PRO A 151 -13.97 15.67 -14.41
C PRO A 151 -14.66 16.02 -15.73
N SER A 152 -15.86 16.59 -15.63
CA SER A 152 -16.63 17.06 -16.75
C SER A 152 -15.75 18.11 -17.42
N LEU A 153 -15.22 17.75 -18.59
CA LEU A 153 -14.61 18.71 -19.50
C LEU A 153 -15.63 19.83 -19.67
N CYS A 154 -15.32 21.00 -19.10
CA CYS A 154 -16.00 22.23 -19.39
C CYS A 154 -16.02 22.37 -20.91
N ARG A 155 -17.15 22.04 -21.54
CA ARG A 155 -17.37 22.37 -22.94
C ARG A 155 -17.34 23.89 -23.02
N GLU A 156 -16.34 24.38 -23.73
CA GLU A 156 -16.19 25.78 -24.07
C GLU A 156 -17.51 26.31 -24.63
N ASN A 157 -17.98 27.41 -24.03
CA ASN A 157 -19.15 28.14 -24.50
C ASN A 157 -18.86 28.66 -25.91
N GLY A 158 -19.61 28.16 -26.89
CA GLY A 158 -19.65 28.74 -28.23
C GLY A 158 -20.51 30.02 -28.24
N ASP A 159 -19.90 31.07 -28.76
CA ASP A 159 -20.41 32.11 -29.65
C ASP A 159 -21.79 32.78 -29.38
N GLY A 160 -21.73 34.11 -29.26
CA GLY A 160 -22.84 35.06 -29.35
C GLY A 160 -22.32 36.50 -29.33
#